data_AF-A0A2E0P9Y9-F1
#
_entry.id   AF-A0A2E0P9Y9-F1
#
_cell.length_a   1.000
_cell.length_b   1.000
_cell.length_c   1.000
_cell.angle_alpha   90.00
_cell.angle_beta   90.00
_cell.angle_gamma   90.00
#
_symmetry.space_group_name_H-M   'P 1'
#
loop_
_entity.id
_entity.type
_entity.pdbx_description
1 polymer ?
#
loop_
_entity_poly.entity_id
_entity_poly.type
_entity_poly.pdbx_seq_one_letter_code
_entity_poly.pdbx_strand_id
1 'polypeptide(L)'
;MKPLLITITAALIAGCNNSHQFTSASESSEVSTEKGLSCCNSIHEATSKGNIAAVQTHLASGTNVNAKDNDGLTPLHLAETMEIAELLIAKGAKLNSVDNFFDFTPLDFMEGEVDQEIIDLLRKHGGKTSSELKPKEK
;
A
#
# COMPACT_ATOMS: atom_id res chain seq x y z
N MET A 1 6.32 54.45 -22.67
CA MET A 1 6.67 54.18 -21.25
C MET A 1 5.51 53.40 -20.65
N LYS A 2 5.78 52.25 -20.01
CA LYS A 2 4.83 51.26 -19.44
C LYS A 2 3.90 51.90 -18.36
N PRO A 3 2.75 51.31 -17.91
CA PRO A 3 2.53 49.87 -17.71
C PRO A 3 1.08 49.28 -17.80
N LEU A 4 1.03 47.95 -17.71
CA LEU A 4 0.06 47.04 -17.05
C LEU A 4 -1.44 47.37 -17.03
N LEU A 5 -2.26 46.42 -17.53
CA LEU A 5 -3.33 45.75 -16.76
C LEU A 5 -3.90 44.58 -17.59
N ILE A 6 -3.30 43.40 -17.46
CA ILE A 6 -3.95 42.13 -17.85
C ILE A 6 -4.77 41.71 -16.63
N THR A 7 -6.07 41.95 -16.69
CA THR A 7 -7.03 41.57 -15.65
C THR A 7 -7.64 40.21 -15.91
N ILE A 8 -7.51 39.37 -14.90
CA ILE A 8 -8.48 38.37 -14.43
C ILE A 8 -8.52 37.04 -15.21
N THR A 9 -7.68 36.14 -14.69
CA THR A 9 -7.88 34.70 -14.63
C THR A 9 -9.18 34.33 -13.92
N ALA A 10 -10.04 33.53 -14.57
CA ALA A 10 -11.02 32.68 -13.91
C ALA A 10 -11.40 31.52 -14.85
N ALA A 11 -10.60 30.44 -14.82
CA ALA A 11 -11.00 29.17 -15.43
C ALA A 11 -11.90 28.41 -14.43
N LEU A 12 -13.15 28.25 -14.84
CA LEU A 12 -14.25 27.66 -14.09
C LEU A 12 -14.21 26.12 -14.23
N ILE A 13 -14.01 25.45 -13.09
CA ILE A 13 -14.60 24.17 -12.65
C ILE A 13 -14.62 23.01 -13.67
N ALA A 14 -13.64 22.10 -13.55
CA ALA A 14 -13.87 20.69 -13.86
C ALA A 14 -14.36 20.00 -12.57
N GLY A 15 -15.62 19.59 -12.56
CA GLY A 15 -16.26 18.94 -11.42
C GLY A 15 -15.64 17.58 -11.11
N CYS A 16 -15.14 17.43 -9.88
CA CYS A 16 -14.89 16.13 -9.30
C CYS A 16 -16.25 15.48 -8.99
N ASN A 17 -16.73 14.63 -9.89
CA ASN A 17 -17.84 13.74 -9.59
C ASN A 17 -17.31 12.57 -8.74
N ASN A 18 -17.51 12.70 -7.44
CA ASN A 18 -17.53 11.56 -6.53
C ASN A 18 -18.86 10.83 -6.76
N SER A 19 -18.80 9.56 -7.13
CA SER A 19 -19.90 8.61 -6.90
C SER A 19 -19.31 7.21 -6.81
N HIS A 20 -19.29 6.72 -5.58
CA HIS A 20 -19.50 5.32 -5.19
C HIS A 20 -19.69 4.34 -6.35
N GLN A 21 -18.86 3.29 -6.42
CA GLN A 21 -19.39 1.92 -6.41
C GLN A 21 -18.43 0.97 -5.69
N PHE A 22 -18.93 0.55 -4.53
CA PHE A 22 -18.58 -0.66 -3.82
C PHE A 22 -19.09 -1.83 -4.67
N THR A 23 -18.23 -2.72 -5.14
CA THR A 23 -18.66 -4.04 -5.65
C THR A 23 -17.73 -5.11 -5.13
N SER A 24 -18.19 -5.81 -4.10
CA SER A 24 -17.78 -7.15 -3.72
C SER A 24 -18.02 -8.12 -4.88
N ALA A 25 -17.04 -8.94 -5.22
CA ALA A 25 -17.20 -10.34 -5.61
C ALA A 25 -15.83 -10.93 -5.96
N SER A 26 -15.51 -12.03 -5.30
CA SER A 26 -14.62 -13.07 -5.81
C SER A 26 -14.96 -13.43 -7.25
N GLU A 27 -13.97 -13.62 -8.12
CA GLU A 27 -13.91 -14.76 -9.05
C GLU A 27 -12.58 -14.80 -9.79
N SER A 28 -11.93 -15.96 -9.67
CA SER A 28 -10.78 -16.40 -10.46
C SER A 28 -11.11 -16.40 -11.95
N SER A 29 -10.23 -15.88 -12.81
CA SER A 29 -9.94 -16.48 -14.13
C SER A 29 -8.85 -15.71 -14.85
N GLU A 30 -7.96 -16.48 -15.46
CA GLU A 30 -6.82 -16.07 -16.26
C GLU A 30 -7.27 -15.27 -17.50
N VAL A 31 -6.53 -14.21 -17.87
CA VAL A 31 -6.44 -13.82 -19.28
C VAL A 31 -5.09 -13.17 -19.63
N SER A 32 -4.64 -13.56 -20.80
CA SER A 32 -3.35 -13.37 -21.42
C SER A 32 -3.01 -11.94 -21.87
N THR A 33 -1.70 -11.74 -22.03
CA THR A 33 -1.02 -10.92 -23.06
C THR A 33 -1.05 -9.39 -23.02
N GLU A 34 0.18 -8.85 -23.02
CA GLU A 34 0.71 -7.67 -23.72
C GLU A 34 0.32 -6.22 -23.32
N LYS A 35 1.21 -5.65 -22.50
CA LYS A 35 1.73 -4.27 -22.56
C LYS A 35 0.70 -3.12 -22.57
N GLY A 36 0.06 -2.95 -21.41
CA GLY A 36 -0.51 -1.69 -20.93
C GLY A 36 -0.36 -1.63 -19.42
N LEU A 37 0.82 -1.23 -18.92
CA LEU A 37 1.03 -0.98 -17.50
C LEU A 37 0.08 0.16 -17.09
N SER A 38 -0.70 -0.02 -16.01
CA SER A 38 -1.68 0.92 -15.42
C SER A 38 -3.14 0.80 -15.90
N CYS A 39 -3.96 0.03 -15.17
CA CYS A 39 -5.30 0.49 -14.75
C CYS A 39 -5.89 -0.29 -13.56
N CYS A 40 -5.68 -1.61 -13.45
CA CYS A 40 -6.54 -2.45 -12.60
C CYS A 40 -5.90 -3.17 -11.40
N ASN A 41 -4.58 -3.25 -11.27
CA ASN A 41 -3.97 -3.91 -10.11
C ASN A 41 -3.69 -2.89 -9.00
N SER A 42 -4.20 -3.12 -7.80
CA SER A 42 -3.91 -2.28 -6.64
C SER A 42 -2.47 -2.46 -6.16
N ILE A 43 -1.96 -1.50 -5.36
CA ILE A 43 -0.63 -1.68 -4.72
C ILE A 43 -0.61 -2.94 -3.84
N HIS A 44 -1.72 -3.30 -3.20
CA HIS A 44 -1.87 -4.53 -2.40
C HIS A 44 -1.67 -5.78 -3.24
N GLU A 45 -2.32 -5.87 -4.40
CA GLU A 45 -2.17 -7.02 -5.30
C GLU A 45 -0.78 -7.06 -5.94
N ALA A 46 -0.21 -5.92 -6.28
CA ALA A 46 1.17 -5.85 -6.78
C ALA A 46 2.17 -6.35 -5.72
N THR A 47 1.96 -5.99 -4.46
CA THR A 47 2.79 -6.41 -3.34
C THR A 47 2.65 -7.91 -3.06
N SER A 48 1.43 -8.45 -2.99
CA SER A 48 1.20 -9.89 -2.75
C SER A 48 1.71 -10.78 -3.88
N LYS A 49 1.79 -10.26 -5.10
CA LYS A 49 2.36 -10.98 -6.26
C LYS A 49 3.88 -10.84 -6.39
N GLY A 50 4.55 -10.14 -5.49
CA GLY A 50 5.99 -9.89 -5.60
C GLY A 50 6.37 -8.96 -6.77
N ASN A 51 5.43 -8.21 -7.35
CA ASN A 51 5.69 -7.38 -8.53
C ASN A 51 6.25 -6.00 -8.14
N ILE A 52 7.57 -5.96 -7.92
CA ILE A 52 8.25 -4.73 -7.49
C ILE A 52 8.09 -3.56 -8.48
N ALA A 53 8.08 -3.81 -9.79
CA ALA A 53 7.94 -2.76 -10.79
C ALA A 53 6.57 -2.08 -10.69
N ALA A 54 5.51 -2.85 -10.45
CA ALA A 54 4.18 -2.33 -10.21
C ALA A 54 4.10 -1.57 -8.88
N VAL A 55 4.71 -2.09 -7.80
CA VAL A 55 4.78 -1.40 -6.49
C VAL A 55 5.49 -0.05 -6.62
N GLN A 56 6.65 0.00 -7.29
CA GLN A 56 7.38 1.25 -7.55
C GLN A 56 6.54 2.25 -8.35
N THR A 57 5.82 1.79 -9.37
CA THR A 57 4.95 2.64 -10.20
C THR A 57 3.83 3.26 -9.36
N HIS A 58 3.19 2.49 -8.48
CA HIS A 58 2.15 2.99 -7.57
C HIS A 58 2.71 4.02 -6.58
N LEU A 59 3.88 3.76 -6.01
CA LEU A 59 4.51 4.69 -5.06
C LEU A 59 4.97 5.97 -5.76
N ALA A 60 5.42 5.87 -7.02
CA ALA A 60 5.78 7.02 -7.85
C ALA A 60 4.57 7.86 -8.26
N SER A 61 3.38 7.25 -8.42
CA SER A 61 2.14 7.99 -8.71
C SER A 61 1.53 8.70 -7.50
N GLY A 62 2.17 8.59 -6.32
CA GLY A 62 1.71 9.22 -5.08
C GLY A 62 0.71 8.38 -4.29
N THR A 63 0.61 7.08 -4.58
CA THR A 63 -0.20 6.16 -3.77
C THR A 63 0.28 6.17 -2.33
N ASN A 64 -0.65 6.25 -1.38
CA ASN A 64 -0.32 6.16 0.04
C ASN A 64 0.27 4.79 0.36
N VAL A 65 1.53 4.74 0.79
CA VAL A 65 2.23 3.51 1.23
C VAL A 65 1.52 2.80 2.40
N ASN A 66 0.70 3.53 3.15
CA ASN A 66 -0.10 3.03 4.27
C ASN A 66 -1.59 2.89 3.91
N ALA A 67 -1.93 2.84 2.62
CA ALA A 67 -3.30 2.59 2.19
C ALA A 67 -3.78 1.26 2.75
N LYS A 68 -4.99 1.25 3.30
CA LYS A 68 -5.66 0.01 3.74
C LYS A 68 -6.58 -0.48 2.63
N ASP A 69 -6.61 -1.78 2.41
CA ASP A 69 -7.65 -2.42 1.59
C ASP A 69 -8.94 -2.63 2.41
N ASN A 70 -9.89 -3.40 1.87
CA ASN A 70 -11.17 -3.70 2.52
C ASN A 70 -11.00 -4.47 3.83
N ASP A 71 -9.89 -5.20 3.96
CA ASP A 71 -9.54 -6.06 5.07
C ASP A 71 -8.71 -5.30 6.13
N GLY A 72 -8.39 -4.04 5.86
CA GLY A 72 -7.58 -3.21 6.72
C GLY A 72 -6.08 -3.45 6.56
N LEU A 73 -5.68 -4.29 5.60
CA LEU A 73 -4.29 -4.65 5.32
C LEU A 73 -3.61 -3.50 4.60
N THR A 74 -2.39 -3.19 5.03
CA THR A 74 -1.49 -2.27 4.31
C THR A 74 -0.64 -3.06 3.32
N PRO A 75 -0.02 -2.43 2.32
CA PRO A 75 0.96 -3.10 1.45
C PRO A 75 2.02 -3.88 2.24
N LEU A 76 2.43 -3.39 3.41
CA LEU A 76 3.45 -4.07 4.22
C LEU A 76 2.95 -5.41 4.82
N HIS A 77 1.63 -5.58 5.03
CA HIS A 77 1.08 -6.87 5.46
C HIS A 77 1.19 -7.96 4.38
N LEU A 78 1.23 -7.54 3.11
CA LEU A 78 1.22 -8.44 1.95
C LEU A 78 2.62 -8.57 1.31
N ALA A 79 3.66 -8.13 2.01
CA ALA A 79 5.01 -8.06 1.47
C ALA A 79 5.61 -9.46 1.29
N GLU A 80 5.58 -9.95 0.05
CA GLU A 80 6.07 -11.28 -0.32
C GLU A 80 7.61 -11.39 -0.35
N THR A 81 8.31 -10.28 -0.57
CA THR A 81 9.77 -10.31 -0.77
C THR A 81 10.47 -9.23 0.05
N MET A 82 11.73 -9.52 0.40
CA MET A 82 12.62 -8.58 1.08
C MET A 82 12.68 -7.23 0.37
N GLU A 83 12.85 -7.25 -0.96
CA GLU A 83 13.01 -6.03 -1.76
C GLU A 83 11.77 -5.13 -1.69
N ILE A 84 10.57 -5.73 -1.67
CA ILE A 84 9.31 -4.99 -1.50
C ILE A 84 9.20 -4.46 -0.07
N ALA A 85 9.52 -5.27 0.95
CA ALA A 85 9.50 -4.84 2.35
C ALA A 85 10.43 -3.64 2.57
N GLU A 86 11.67 -3.71 2.10
CA GLU A 86 12.64 -2.61 2.16
C GLU A 86 12.13 -1.35 1.46
N LEU A 87 11.59 -1.50 0.25
CA LEU A 87 11.02 -0.38 -0.50
C LEU A 87 9.88 0.31 0.26
N LEU A 88 8.94 -0.46 0.81
CA LEU A 88 7.82 0.07 1.56
C LEU A 88 8.28 0.79 2.84
N ILE A 89 9.22 0.20 3.58
CA ILE A 89 9.82 0.81 4.78
C ILE A 89 10.52 2.12 4.41
N ALA A 90 11.33 2.12 3.35
CA ALA A 90 12.03 3.31 2.86
C ALA A 90 11.06 4.43 2.43
N LYS A 91 9.83 4.08 2.02
CA LYS A 91 8.76 5.04 1.69
C LYS A 91 7.91 5.45 2.89
N GLY A 92 8.23 4.99 4.11
CA GLY A 92 7.53 5.37 5.33
C GLY A 92 6.33 4.50 5.66
N ALA A 93 6.37 3.21 5.30
CA ALA A 93 5.37 2.26 5.76
C ALA A 93 5.37 2.13 7.30
N LYS A 94 4.17 2.13 7.88
CA LYS A 94 3.92 1.95 9.30
C LYS A 94 4.02 0.47 9.64
N LEU A 95 5.07 0.11 10.37
CA LEU A 95 5.43 -1.26 10.76
C LEU A 95 4.40 -1.94 11.67
N ASN A 96 3.65 -1.16 12.45
CA ASN A 96 2.72 -1.64 13.47
C ASN A 96 1.27 -1.28 13.13
N SER A 97 0.96 -1.12 11.83
CA SER A 97 -0.43 -0.99 11.41
C SER A 97 -1.13 -2.31 11.66
N VAL A 98 -2.36 -2.27 12.16
CA VAL A 98 -3.15 -3.48 12.42
C VAL A 98 -4.22 -3.65 11.35
N ASP A 99 -4.55 -4.89 11.00
CA ASP A 99 -5.68 -5.25 10.16
C ASP A 99 -7.03 -4.98 10.85
N ASN A 100 -8.14 -5.27 10.17
CA ASN A 100 -9.48 -5.11 10.76
C ASN A 100 -10.03 -6.40 11.40
N PHE A 101 -9.33 -7.53 11.30
CA PHE A 101 -9.84 -8.83 11.72
C PHE A 101 -9.36 -9.24 13.11
N PHE A 102 -8.04 -9.26 13.33
CA PHE A 102 -7.42 -9.80 14.54
C PHE A 102 -6.44 -8.81 15.19
N ASP A 103 -6.45 -7.57 14.73
CA ASP A 103 -5.44 -6.56 15.01
C ASP A 103 -4.02 -7.04 14.66
N PHE A 104 -3.91 -7.85 13.61
CA PHE A 104 -2.63 -8.39 13.18
C PHE A 104 -1.80 -7.32 12.50
N THR A 105 -0.53 -7.27 12.91
CA THR A 105 0.50 -6.42 12.31
C THR A 105 1.15 -7.13 11.13
N PRO A 106 1.89 -6.43 10.26
CA PRO A 106 2.69 -7.08 9.22
C PRO A 106 3.60 -8.21 9.73
N LEU A 107 4.09 -8.11 10.97
CA LEU A 107 4.95 -9.13 11.56
C LEU A 107 4.17 -10.42 11.92
N ASP A 108 2.86 -10.34 12.16
CA ASP A 108 2.02 -11.49 12.50
C ASP A 108 1.68 -12.37 11.29
N PHE A 109 1.89 -11.89 10.06
CA PHE A 109 1.57 -12.60 8.81
C PHE A 109 2.73 -13.44 8.24
N MET A 110 3.88 -13.47 8.93
CA MET A 110 5.14 -14.01 8.42
C MET A 110 5.34 -15.46 8.86
N GLU A 111 5.50 -16.40 7.92
CA GLU A 111 5.71 -17.84 8.14
C GLU A 111 6.82 -18.42 7.24
N GLY A 112 7.94 -18.88 7.82
CA GLY A 112 8.96 -19.67 7.11
C GLY A 112 10.35 -18.99 7.02
N GLU A 113 11.22 -19.55 6.17
CA GLU A 113 12.63 -19.12 6.09
C GLU A 113 12.83 -17.77 5.36
N VAL A 114 12.12 -17.52 4.25
CA VAL A 114 12.18 -16.24 3.53
C VAL A 114 11.67 -15.11 4.42
N ASP A 115 10.57 -15.38 5.09
CA ASP A 115 9.92 -14.49 6.03
C ASP A 115 10.80 -14.21 7.25
N GLN A 116 11.72 -15.11 7.63
CA GLN A 116 12.65 -14.86 8.74
C GLN A 116 13.54 -13.65 8.48
N GLU A 117 14.01 -13.49 7.25
CA GLU A 117 14.81 -12.31 6.91
C GLU A 117 13.95 -11.03 6.98
N ILE A 118 12.69 -11.08 6.53
CA ILE A 118 11.75 -9.95 6.60
C ILE A 118 11.38 -9.65 8.06
N ILE A 119 11.17 -10.66 8.89
CA ILE A 119 10.93 -10.56 10.33
C ILE A 119 12.10 -9.82 10.99
N ASP A 120 13.34 -10.20 10.68
CA ASP A 120 14.53 -9.56 11.24
C ASP A 120 14.63 -8.10 10.78
N LEU A 121 14.31 -7.80 9.51
CA LEU A 121 14.25 -6.44 8.99
C LEU A 121 13.20 -5.60 9.73
N LEU A 122 11.98 -6.12 9.89
CA LEU A 122 10.89 -5.42 10.56
C LEU A 122 11.22 -5.18 12.04
N ARG A 123 11.69 -6.19 12.76
CA ARG A 123 12.11 -6.06 14.17
C ARG A 123 13.24 -5.04 14.33
N LYS A 124 14.21 -5.04 13.41
CA LYS A 124 15.30 -4.03 13.39
C LYS A 124 14.78 -2.60 13.27
N HIS A 125 13.69 -2.39 12.54
CA HIS A 125 13.06 -1.07 12.41
C HIS A 125 12.00 -0.77 13.49
N GLY A 126 11.79 -1.67 14.45
CA GLY A 126 10.84 -1.50 15.55
C GLY A 126 9.43 -2.03 15.27
N GLY A 127 9.29 -2.90 14.26
CA GLY A 127 8.11 -3.73 14.05
C GLY A 127 7.91 -4.68 15.23
N LYS A 128 6.66 -4.81 15.66
CA LYS A 128 6.24 -5.62 16.81
C LYS A 128 5.04 -6.45 16.41
N THR A 129 4.89 -7.62 17.02
CA THR A 129 3.67 -8.41 16.87
C THR A 129 2.50 -7.75 17.60
N SER A 130 1.28 -8.08 17.21
CA SER A 130 0.04 -7.68 17.89
C SER A 130 0.09 -7.99 19.40
N SER A 131 0.67 -9.13 19.77
CA SER A 131 0.84 -9.55 21.17
C SER A 131 1.85 -8.71 21.95
N GLU A 132 2.90 -8.20 21.30
CA GLU A 132 3.90 -7.31 21.90
C GLU A 132 3.39 -5.87 22.06
N LEU A 133 2.35 -5.48 21.31
CA LEU A 133 1.71 -4.15 21.39
C LEU A 133 0.71 -4.05 22.54
N LYS A 134 0.09 -5.17 22.95
CA LYS A 134 -0.86 -5.17 24.06
C LYS A 134 -0.15 -4.78 25.37
N PRO A 135 -0.73 -3.89 26.19
CA PRO A 135 -0.15 -3.58 27.49
C PRO A 135 -0.09 -4.86 28.32
N LYS A 136 1.06 -5.12 28.96
CA LYS A 136 1.17 -6.23 29.92
C LYS A 136 0.17 -5.96 31.04
N GLU A 137 -0.95 -6.69 31.04
CA GLU A 137 -1.86 -6.73 32.17
C GLU A 137 -1.04 -7.19 33.38
N LYS A 138 -0.94 -6.30 34.39
CA LYS A 138 -0.21 -6.53 35.63
C LYS A 138 -1.08 -7.30 36.63
#